data_AF-I4EJ20-F1
#
_entry.id   AF-I4EJ20-F1
#
_cell.length_a   1.000
_cell.length_b   1.000
_cell.length_c   1.000
_cell.angle_alpha   90.00
_cell.angle_beta   90.00
_cell.angle_gamma   90.00
#
_symmetry.space_group_name_H-M   'P 1'
#
loop_
_entity.id
_entity.type
_entity.pdbx_description
1 polymer ?
#
loop_
_entity_poly.entity_id
_entity_poly.type
_entity_poly.pdbx_seq_one_letter_code
_entity_poly.pdbx_strand_id
1 'polypeptide(L)'
;MFDELIANGQAQPFIVVFVEGEGSYYFNHQDGPAWGDYVARDVVQYIDATERTLPDPASRAIGGLSMGGLGALQLGLNYPDVFGIIGAHGPALWAADEHPDVLGSPDYYAQYDPRELARTAGRQPLAAWLDVPSQDPWLDRDNELRQTFEDRGWPLVFEIYEGEHKSEYWYSHIPDYLAFYSENLSFGSVATIGGTGQTTVQSESR
;
A
#
# COMPACT_ATOMS: atom_id res chain seq x y z
N MET A 1 -10.64 7.90 -15.21
CA MET A 1 -10.18 6.54 -14.88
C MET A 1 -10.69 6.08 -13.52
N PHE A 2 -10.16 6.54 -12.37
CA PHE A 2 -10.67 6.05 -11.07
C PHE A 2 -12.15 6.40 -10.84
N ASP A 3 -12.54 7.63 -11.18
CA ASP A 3 -13.95 8.05 -11.16
C ASP A 3 -14.85 7.18 -12.05
N GLU A 4 -14.32 6.66 -13.17
CA GLU A 4 -15.07 5.79 -14.08
C GLU A 4 -15.21 4.38 -13.49
N LEU A 5 -14.15 3.86 -12.85
CA LEU A 5 -14.21 2.58 -12.13
C LEU A 5 -15.23 2.64 -10.99
N ILE A 6 -15.27 3.74 -10.24
CA ILE A 6 -16.28 3.96 -9.19
C ILE A 6 -17.68 4.10 -9.82
N ALA A 7 -17.84 4.94 -10.85
CA ALA A 7 -19.13 5.19 -11.49
C ALA A 7 -19.75 3.92 -12.10
N ASN A 8 -18.90 2.99 -12.57
CA ASN A 8 -19.33 1.70 -13.12
C ASN A 8 -19.48 0.59 -12.05
N GLY A 9 -19.27 0.91 -10.77
CA GLY A 9 -19.35 -0.05 -9.67
C GLY A 9 -18.23 -1.09 -9.64
N GLN A 10 -17.13 -0.82 -10.35
CA GLN A 10 -15.95 -1.70 -10.43
C GLN A 10 -14.93 -1.40 -9.33
N ALA A 11 -15.06 -0.27 -8.64
CA ALA A 11 -14.29 0.07 -7.45
C ALA A 11 -15.19 0.72 -6.39
N GLN A 12 -14.92 0.40 -5.13
CA GLN A 12 -15.47 1.11 -3.98
C GLN A 12 -14.77 2.47 -3.86
N PRO A 13 -15.50 3.54 -3.48
CA PRO A 13 -14.91 4.86 -3.32
C PRO A 13 -14.00 4.92 -2.09
N PHE A 14 -12.75 5.35 -2.27
CA PHE A 14 -11.79 5.61 -1.19
C PHE A 14 -11.06 6.93 -1.40
N ILE A 15 -10.42 7.43 -0.34
CA ILE A 15 -9.60 8.65 -0.37
C ILE A 15 -8.18 8.27 -0.79
N VAL A 16 -7.61 9.02 -1.73
CA VAL A 16 -6.19 8.91 -2.11
C VAL A 16 -5.47 10.16 -1.64
N VAL A 17 -4.37 9.98 -0.90
CA VAL A 17 -3.52 11.06 -0.39
C VAL A 17 -2.15 10.92 -1.04
N PHE A 18 -1.76 11.91 -1.85
CA PHE A 18 -0.42 11.99 -2.42
C PHE A 18 0.48 12.78 -1.46
N VAL A 19 1.50 12.12 -0.92
CA VAL A 19 2.42 12.71 0.05
C VAL A 19 3.74 13.04 -0.61
N GLU A 20 4.11 14.32 -0.56
CA GLU A 20 5.44 14.77 -0.98
C GLU A 20 6.50 14.19 -0.03
N GLY A 21 7.57 13.65 -0.61
CA GLY A 21 8.64 12.98 0.12
C GLY A 21 10.01 13.62 -0.08
N GLU A 22 10.17 14.61 -0.96
CA GLU A 22 11.44 15.32 -1.24
C GLU A 22 12.65 14.40 -1.48
N GLY A 23 12.44 13.22 -2.07
CA GLY A 23 13.52 12.24 -2.29
C GLY A 23 14.00 11.53 -1.01
N SER A 24 13.27 11.64 0.10
CA SER A 24 13.61 11.05 1.40
C SER A 24 13.49 9.54 1.47
N TYR A 25 12.94 8.89 0.42
CA TYR A 25 12.49 7.50 0.42
C TYR A 25 11.39 7.19 1.45
N TYR A 26 10.85 8.22 2.14
CA TYR A 26 9.92 8.06 3.25
C TYR A 26 10.52 7.30 4.44
N PHE A 27 11.84 7.47 4.66
CA PHE A 27 12.58 6.90 5.78
C PHE A 27 12.80 7.93 6.88
N ASN A 28 12.85 7.47 8.12
CA ASN A 28 13.48 8.28 9.15
C ASN A 28 14.97 8.36 8.85
N HIS A 29 15.50 9.56 8.61
CA HIS A 29 16.92 9.74 8.31
C HIS A 29 17.74 9.62 9.59
N GLN A 30 18.85 8.88 9.53
CA GLN A 30 19.69 8.55 10.70
C GLN A 30 20.08 9.79 11.53
N ASP A 31 20.40 10.89 10.84
CA ASP A 31 20.78 12.18 11.44
C ASP A 31 19.92 13.32 10.85
N GLY A 32 18.61 13.08 10.66
CA GLY A 32 17.76 14.02 9.93
C GLY A 32 16.27 13.91 10.24
N PRO A 33 15.41 14.43 9.34
CA PRO A 33 13.97 14.40 9.53
C PRO A 33 13.42 12.97 9.55
N ALA A 34 12.40 12.77 10.38
CA ALA A 34 11.70 11.51 10.53
C ALA A 34 10.58 11.37 9.47
N TRP A 35 10.94 11.24 8.19
CA TRP A 35 9.94 11.20 7.11
C TRP A 35 9.01 9.99 7.21
N GLY A 36 9.49 8.87 7.73
CA GLY A 36 8.66 7.69 7.96
C GLY A 36 7.57 7.96 8.99
N ASP A 37 7.94 8.56 10.13
CA ASP A 37 6.98 8.96 11.16
C ASP A 37 6.05 10.08 10.67
N TYR A 38 6.56 11.04 9.90
CA TYR A 38 5.74 12.07 9.29
C TYR A 38 4.61 11.47 8.44
N VAL A 39 4.90 10.49 7.59
CA VAL A 39 3.87 9.81 6.79
C VAL A 39 2.96 8.95 7.67
N ALA A 40 3.53 8.09 8.52
CA ALA A 40 2.76 7.08 9.26
C ALA A 40 1.94 7.66 10.43
N ARG A 41 2.34 8.82 10.96
CA ARG A 41 1.73 9.43 12.15
C ARG A 41 1.13 10.78 11.84
N ASP A 42 1.94 11.75 11.41
CA ASP A 42 1.47 13.14 11.28
C ASP A 42 0.46 13.30 10.15
N VAL A 43 0.76 12.80 8.95
CA VAL A 43 -0.15 12.85 7.80
C VAL A 43 -1.41 12.04 8.10
N VAL A 44 -1.29 10.83 8.63
CA VAL A 44 -2.45 9.99 8.97
C VAL A 44 -3.34 10.69 10.00
N GLN A 45 -2.77 11.25 11.07
CA GLN A 45 -3.52 11.96 12.08
C GLN A 45 -4.22 13.20 11.51
N TYR A 46 -3.54 13.96 10.65
CA TYR A 46 -4.12 15.12 9.99
C TYR A 46 -5.32 14.73 9.13
N ILE A 47 -5.15 13.72 8.26
CA ILE A 47 -6.22 13.25 7.37
C ILE A 47 -7.40 12.66 8.16
N ASP A 48 -7.14 11.88 9.20
CA ASP A 48 -8.19 11.35 10.09
C ASP A 48 -8.96 12.46 10.83
N ALA A 49 -8.33 13.62 11.06
CA ALA A 49 -8.97 14.76 11.70
C ALA A 49 -9.73 15.67 10.72
N THR A 50 -9.34 15.71 9.44
CA THR A 50 -9.92 16.63 8.44
C THR A 50 -10.88 15.95 7.48
N GLU A 51 -10.78 14.64 7.30
CA GLU A 51 -11.58 13.85 6.36
C GLU A 51 -12.39 12.77 7.08
N ARG A 52 -13.37 12.19 6.37
CA ARG A 52 -14.19 11.08 6.89
C ARG A 52 -13.51 9.74 6.64
N THR A 53 -12.45 9.46 7.39
CA THR A 53 -11.73 8.19 7.30
C THR A 53 -12.27 7.14 8.28
N LEU A 54 -11.88 5.89 8.04
CA LEU A 54 -11.98 4.79 9.00
C LEU A 54 -10.59 4.59 9.61
N PRO A 55 -10.36 4.88 10.90
CA PRO A 55 -9.04 4.79 11.53
C PRO A 55 -8.70 3.34 11.92
N ASP A 56 -8.74 2.43 10.95
CA ASP A 56 -8.46 1.00 11.09
C ASP A 56 -7.42 0.56 10.04
N PRO A 57 -6.40 -0.24 10.39
CA PRO A 57 -5.44 -0.78 9.42
C PRO A 57 -6.09 -1.54 8.26
N ALA A 58 -7.20 -2.24 8.50
CA ALA A 58 -7.96 -2.91 7.44
C ALA A 58 -8.59 -1.93 6.44
N SER A 59 -8.74 -0.66 6.82
CA SER A 59 -9.26 0.41 5.99
C SER A 59 -8.17 1.37 5.51
N ARG A 60 -6.88 1.01 5.66
CA ARG A 60 -5.77 1.87 5.26
C ARG A 60 -4.67 1.10 4.53
N ALA A 61 -4.38 1.56 3.32
CA ALA A 61 -3.29 1.07 2.49
C ALA A 61 -2.13 2.09 2.44
N ILE A 62 -0.91 1.59 2.23
CA ILE A 62 0.24 2.39 1.78
C ILE A 62 0.70 1.82 0.44
N GLY A 63 0.90 2.71 -0.53
CA GLY A 63 1.23 2.36 -1.91
C GLY A 63 2.34 3.24 -2.45
N GLY A 64 3.22 2.69 -3.30
CA GLY A 64 4.25 3.51 -3.93
C GLY A 64 4.99 2.84 -5.09
N LEU A 65 5.60 3.69 -5.93
CA LEU A 65 6.36 3.30 -7.12
C LEU A 65 7.86 3.49 -6.87
N SER A 66 8.74 2.59 -7.32
CA SER A 66 10.20 2.77 -7.25
C SER A 66 10.71 3.10 -5.84
N MET A 67 11.27 4.28 -5.64
CA MET A 67 11.59 4.86 -4.33
C MET A 67 10.42 4.76 -3.34
N GLY A 68 9.22 5.12 -3.79
CA GLY A 68 8.00 5.03 -2.98
C GLY A 68 7.57 3.58 -2.72
N GLY A 69 7.93 2.63 -3.59
CA GLY A 69 7.67 1.21 -3.36
C GLY A 69 8.52 0.66 -2.21
N LEU A 70 9.79 1.06 -2.14
CA LEU A 70 10.64 0.79 -0.97
C LEU A 70 10.03 1.40 0.30
N GLY A 71 9.60 2.67 0.22
CA GLY A 71 8.94 3.37 1.32
C GLY A 71 7.64 2.69 1.77
N ALA A 72 6.79 2.25 0.84
CA ALA A 72 5.54 1.57 1.15
C ALA A 72 5.77 0.24 1.88
N LEU A 73 6.74 -0.56 1.43
CA LEU A 73 7.12 -1.80 2.10
C LEU A 73 7.62 -1.54 3.53
N GLN A 74 8.57 -0.63 3.71
CA GLN A 74 9.14 -0.38 5.04
C GLN A 74 8.08 0.18 6.00
N LEU A 75 7.24 1.11 5.53
CA LEU A 75 6.17 1.70 6.34
C LEU A 75 5.10 0.66 6.69
N GLY A 76 4.68 -0.16 5.73
CA GLY A 76 3.68 -1.19 5.97
C GLY A 76 4.15 -2.25 6.97
N LEU A 77 5.44 -2.59 6.96
CA LEU A 77 6.02 -3.58 7.88
C LEU A 77 6.35 -3.00 9.26
N ASN A 78 6.77 -1.74 9.35
CA ASN A 78 7.09 -1.08 10.62
C ASN A 78 5.88 -0.49 11.35
N TYR A 79 4.80 -0.15 10.63
CA TYR A 79 3.58 0.45 11.19
C TYR A 79 2.33 -0.39 10.88
N PRO A 80 2.29 -1.68 11.25
CA PRO A 80 1.15 -2.57 10.95
C PRO A 80 -0.10 -2.24 11.77
N ASP A 81 0.02 -1.35 12.78
CA ASP A 81 -1.09 -0.72 13.51
C ASP A 81 -1.69 0.48 12.77
N VAL A 82 -1.08 0.92 11.67
CA VAL A 82 -1.53 2.03 10.83
C VAL A 82 -1.96 1.53 9.46
N PHE A 83 -1.10 0.75 8.80
CA PHE A 83 -1.32 0.25 7.43
C PHE A 83 -1.52 -1.26 7.44
N GLY A 84 -2.67 -1.72 6.97
CA GLY A 84 -2.95 -3.15 6.83
C GLY A 84 -2.68 -3.67 5.43
N ILE A 85 -2.65 -2.81 4.42
CA ILE A 85 -2.51 -3.17 3.01
C ILE A 85 -1.29 -2.48 2.42
N ILE A 86 -0.48 -3.24 1.67
CA ILE A 86 0.77 -2.73 1.07
C ILE A 86 0.71 -2.92 -0.45
N GLY A 87 1.01 -1.86 -1.21
CA GLY A 87 1.26 -1.96 -2.65
C GLY A 87 2.64 -1.41 -3.00
N ALA A 88 3.50 -2.27 -3.56
CA ALA A 88 4.86 -1.95 -3.92
C ALA A 88 5.06 -2.22 -5.40
N HIS A 89 5.23 -1.16 -6.18
CA HIS A 89 5.19 -1.24 -7.64
C HIS A 89 6.58 -0.91 -8.21
N GLY A 90 7.30 -1.94 -8.66
CA GLY A 90 8.72 -1.91 -9.02
C GLY A 90 9.58 -1.24 -7.95
N PRO A 91 9.65 -1.76 -6.71
CA PRO A 91 10.33 -1.08 -5.60
C PRO A 91 11.86 -1.05 -5.78
N ALA A 92 12.48 0.06 -5.39
CA ALA A 92 13.94 0.20 -5.43
C ALA A 92 14.61 -0.50 -4.23
N LEU A 93 14.69 -1.84 -4.26
CA LEU A 93 15.27 -2.66 -3.17
C LEU A 93 16.81 -2.66 -3.24
N TRP A 94 17.44 -1.64 -2.68
CA TRP A 94 18.90 -1.50 -2.66
C TRP A 94 19.60 -2.61 -1.87
N ALA A 95 20.86 -2.90 -2.21
CA ALA A 95 21.76 -3.57 -1.28
C ALA A 95 22.27 -2.58 -0.23
N ALA A 96 22.63 -3.10 0.95
CA ALA A 96 23.05 -2.29 2.09
C ALA A 96 24.36 -1.49 1.86
N ASP A 97 25.11 -1.77 0.80
CA ASP A 97 26.32 -1.05 0.41
C ASP A 97 26.17 -0.28 -0.91
N GLU A 98 24.99 -0.32 -1.53
CA GLU A 98 24.70 0.32 -2.83
C GLU A 98 23.56 1.34 -2.74
N HIS A 99 23.03 1.59 -1.54
CA HIS A 99 21.90 2.48 -1.34
C HIS A 99 22.31 3.96 -1.32
N PRO A 100 21.40 4.89 -1.67
CA PRO A 100 21.69 6.33 -1.61
C PRO A 100 21.94 6.81 -0.18
N ASP A 101 22.91 7.72 0.01
CA ASP A 101 23.32 8.25 1.33
C ASP A 101 22.17 8.70 2.25
N VAL A 102 21.06 9.15 1.66
CA VAL A 102 19.84 9.58 2.38
C VAL A 102 19.23 8.47 3.25
N LEU A 103 19.49 7.20 2.93
CA LEU A 103 19.04 6.03 3.69
C LEU A 103 19.99 5.67 4.85
N GLY A 104 21.03 6.47 5.09
CA GLY A 104 21.93 6.35 6.23
C GLY A 104 23.09 5.39 6.02
N SER A 105 23.72 4.96 7.11
CA SER A 105 24.78 3.93 7.06
C SER A 105 24.21 2.55 6.68
N PRO A 106 25.03 1.61 6.16
CA PRO A 106 24.61 0.23 5.89
C PRO A 106 23.88 -0.44 7.06
N ASP A 107 24.44 -0.33 8.26
CA ASP A 107 23.85 -0.90 9.48
C ASP A 107 22.52 -0.23 9.88
N TYR A 108 22.35 1.04 9.51
CA TYR A 108 21.10 1.75 9.72
C TYR A 108 20.06 1.30 8.69
N TYR A 109 20.40 1.30 7.40
CA TYR A 109 19.49 0.85 6.34
C TYR A 109 19.01 -0.60 6.54
N ALA A 110 19.89 -1.50 6.99
CA ALA A 110 19.53 -2.90 7.24
C ALA A 110 18.36 -3.07 8.26
N GLN A 111 18.14 -2.10 9.15
CA GLN A 111 17.01 -2.11 10.09
C GLN A 111 15.67 -1.77 9.42
N TYR A 112 15.71 -1.16 8.23
CA TYR A 112 14.55 -0.70 7.46
C TYR A 112 14.43 -1.39 6.09
N ASP A 113 15.38 -2.24 5.73
CA ASP A 113 15.33 -3.07 4.53
C ASP A 113 14.08 -3.98 4.59
N PRO A 114 13.14 -3.87 3.62
CA PRO A 114 11.96 -4.71 3.58
C PRO A 114 12.23 -6.21 3.67
N ARG A 115 13.39 -6.68 3.19
CA ARG A 115 13.77 -8.10 3.26
C ARG A 115 14.05 -8.53 4.69
N GLU A 116 14.78 -7.73 5.47
CA GLU A 116 15.03 -8.02 6.88
C GLU A 116 13.80 -7.77 7.75
N LEU A 117 13.03 -6.72 7.45
CA LEU A 117 11.75 -6.46 8.11
C LEU A 117 10.78 -7.61 7.90
N ALA A 118 10.62 -8.12 6.67
CA ALA A 118 9.74 -9.25 6.40
C ALA A 118 10.20 -10.53 7.13
N ARG A 119 11.50 -10.75 7.33
CA ARG A 119 12.01 -11.89 8.12
C ARG A 119 11.76 -11.78 9.62
N THR A 120 11.79 -10.55 10.16
CA THR A 120 11.79 -10.34 11.62
C THR A 120 10.45 -9.85 12.17
N ALA A 121 9.58 -9.28 11.34
CA ALA A 121 8.31 -8.71 11.76
C ALA A 121 7.40 -9.75 12.44
N GLY A 122 6.75 -9.32 13.53
CA GLY A 122 5.85 -10.15 14.33
C GLY A 122 4.42 -10.21 13.77
N ARG A 123 4.08 -9.38 12.78
CA ARG A 123 2.74 -9.27 12.20
C ARG A 123 2.83 -9.20 10.68
N GLN A 124 1.97 -9.95 10.01
CA GLN A 124 1.82 -9.93 8.55
C GLN A 124 0.95 -8.75 8.10
N PRO A 125 1.11 -8.26 6.86
CA PRO A 125 0.10 -7.43 6.23
C PRO A 125 -1.20 -8.23 6.05
N LEU A 126 -2.34 -7.53 5.98
CA LEU A 126 -3.64 -8.13 5.64
C LEU A 126 -3.72 -8.48 4.16
N ALA A 127 -3.09 -7.66 3.32
CA ALA A 127 -2.88 -7.91 1.90
C ALA A 127 -1.60 -7.20 1.44
N ALA A 128 -0.86 -7.80 0.52
CA ALA A 128 0.28 -7.17 -0.13
C ALA A 128 0.26 -7.44 -1.64
N TRP A 129 0.64 -6.44 -2.42
CA TRP A 129 0.92 -6.55 -3.84
C TRP A 129 2.36 -6.10 -4.10
N LEU A 130 3.13 -6.92 -4.81
CA LEU A 130 4.44 -6.58 -5.36
C LEU A 130 4.47 -6.91 -6.86
N ASP A 131 4.49 -5.91 -7.74
CA ASP A 131 4.77 -6.10 -9.17
C ASP A 131 6.14 -5.56 -9.54
N VAL A 132 6.80 -6.23 -10.48
CA VAL A 132 8.15 -5.90 -10.91
C VAL A 132 8.23 -5.92 -12.45
N PRO A 133 8.87 -4.92 -13.09
CA PRO A 133 9.23 -5.00 -14.50
C PRO A 133 10.19 -6.17 -14.77
N SER A 134 10.01 -6.87 -15.89
CA SER A 134 10.85 -8.02 -16.27
C SER A 134 12.33 -7.68 -16.45
N GLN A 135 12.65 -6.41 -16.72
CA GLN A 135 14.01 -5.89 -16.91
C GLN A 135 14.44 -4.96 -15.77
N ASP A 136 13.80 -5.07 -14.60
CA ASP A 136 14.11 -4.24 -13.44
C ASP A 136 15.49 -4.59 -12.84
N PRO A 137 16.34 -3.60 -12.51
CA PRO A 137 17.64 -3.86 -11.89
C PRO A 137 17.56 -4.50 -10.49
N TRP A 138 16.39 -4.47 -9.83
CA TRP A 138 16.18 -5.03 -8.49
C TRP A 138 15.51 -6.41 -8.47
N LEU A 139 15.20 -6.98 -9.64
CA LEU A 139 14.39 -8.20 -9.77
C LEU A 139 14.86 -9.38 -8.90
N ASP A 140 16.17 -9.61 -8.76
CA ASP A 140 16.67 -10.69 -7.90
C ASP A 140 16.29 -10.46 -6.42
N ARG A 141 16.36 -9.22 -5.95
CA ARG A 141 16.02 -8.83 -4.57
C ARG A 141 14.52 -8.81 -4.35
N ASP A 142 13.72 -8.48 -5.36
CA ASP A 142 12.28 -8.65 -5.32
C ASP A 142 11.90 -10.13 -5.17
N ASN A 143 12.58 -11.03 -5.87
CA ASN A 143 12.38 -12.47 -5.73
C ASN A 143 12.80 -12.98 -4.34
N GLU A 144 13.85 -12.43 -3.72
CA GLU A 144 14.21 -12.75 -2.32
C GLU A 144 13.10 -12.34 -1.34
N LEU A 145 12.51 -11.16 -1.54
CA LEU A 145 11.39 -10.69 -0.72
C LEU A 145 10.15 -11.55 -0.92
N ARG A 146 9.82 -11.90 -2.18
CA ARG A 146 8.75 -12.85 -2.51
C ARG A 146 8.94 -14.17 -1.78
N GLN A 147 10.13 -14.77 -1.86
CA GLN A 147 10.43 -16.04 -1.19
C GLN A 147 10.23 -15.92 0.33
N THR A 148 10.62 -14.78 0.92
CA THR A 148 10.41 -14.53 2.34
C THR A 148 8.91 -14.49 2.69
N PHE A 149 8.06 -13.85 1.89
CA PHE A 149 6.61 -13.86 2.10
C PHE A 149 6.02 -15.28 1.96
N GLU A 150 6.47 -16.04 0.96
CA GLU A 150 6.04 -17.43 0.75
C GLU A 150 6.43 -18.34 1.92
N ASP A 151 7.68 -18.28 2.37
CA ASP A 151 8.19 -19.08 3.48
C ASP A 151 7.44 -18.78 4.79
N ARG A 152 6.96 -17.54 4.94
CA ARG A 152 6.16 -17.11 6.09
C ARG A 152 4.67 -17.40 5.94
N GLY A 153 4.21 -17.84 4.76
CA GLY A 153 2.79 -18.02 4.45
C GLY A 153 2.00 -16.71 4.49
N TRP A 154 2.64 -15.58 4.19
CA TRP A 154 2.02 -14.27 4.20
C TRP A 154 1.26 -14.00 2.90
N PRO A 155 0.16 -13.21 2.95
CA PRO A 155 -0.58 -12.87 1.74
C PRO A 155 0.27 -11.99 0.83
N LEU A 156 0.45 -12.43 -0.43
CA LEU A 156 1.18 -11.70 -1.46
C LEU A 156 0.60 -12.00 -2.84
N VAL A 157 0.22 -10.94 -3.57
CA VAL A 157 0.16 -10.95 -5.03
C VAL A 157 1.55 -10.57 -5.52
N PHE A 158 2.21 -11.46 -6.27
CA PHE A 158 3.52 -11.19 -6.86
C PHE A 158 3.45 -11.38 -8.36
N GLU A 159 3.71 -10.31 -9.11
CA GLU A 159 3.57 -10.28 -10.55
C GLU A 159 4.83 -9.76 -11.22
N ILE A 160 5.21 -10.38 -12.34
CA ILE A 160 6.26 -9.86 -13.21
C ILE A 160 5.62 -9.55 -14.55
N TYR A 161 5.66 -8.29 -14.95
CA TYR A 161 5.14 -7.85 -16.24
C TYR A 161 6.28 -7.39 -17.14
N GLU A 162 6.08 -7.52 -18.46
CA GLU A 162 7.08 -7.07 -19.42
C GLU A 162 7.29 -5.55 -19.31
N GLY A 163 8.55 -5.13 -19.16
CA GLY A 163 8.88 -3.72 -19.11
C GLY A 163 10.23 -3.42 -18.45
N GLU A 164 10.55 -2.14 -18.41
CA GLU A 164 11.73 -1.58 -17.73
C GLU A 164 11.29 -0.73 -16.54
N HIS A 165 12.24 -0.33 -15.68
CA HIS A 165 12.02 0.56 -14.54
C HIS A 165 11.73 2.01 -14.98
N LYS A 166 10.55 2.24 -15.59
CA LYS A 166 10.16 3.51 -16.21
C LYS A 166 8.69 3.82 -16.00
N SER A 167 8.34 5.08 -16.20
CA SER A 167 6.98 5.60 -15.96
C SER A 167 5.89 4.87 -16.74
N GLU A 168 6.20 4.47 -17.96
CA GLU A 168 5.32 3.77 -18.89
C GLU A 168 4.80 2.46 -18.29
N TYR A 169 5.65 1.73 -17.56
CA TYR A 169 5.28 0.52 -16.84
C TYR A 169 4.22 0.81 -15.78
N TRP A 170 4.49 1.76 -14.87
CA TRP A 170 3.55 2.07 -13.79
C TRP A 170 2.23 2.64 -14.33
N TYR A 171 2.29 3.50 -15.35
CA TYR A 171 1.09 4.08 -15.96
C TYR A 171 0.17 3.02 -16.55
N SER A 172 0.70 1.94 -17.14
CA SER A 172 -0.15 0.86 -17.68
C SER A 172 -0.88 0.05 -16.60
N HIS A 173 -0.43 0.10 -15.34
CA HIS A 173 -0.95 -0.73 -14.26
C HIS A 173 -1.76 0.04 -13.20
N ILE A 174 -1.90 1.36 -13.30
CA ILE A 174 -2.74 2.15 -12.37
C ILE A 174 -4.16 1.57 -12.20
N PRO A 175 -4.87 1.11 -13.25
CA PRO A 175 -6.17 0.46 -13.06
C PRO A 175 -6.12 -0.75 -12.13
N ASP A 176 -5.09 -1.58 -12.28
CA ASP A 176 -4.90 -2.80 -11.49
C ASP A 176 -4.59 -2.46 -10.03
N TYR A 177 -3.75 -1.44 -9.80
CA TYR A 177 -3.44 -0.95 -8.46
C TYR A 177 -4.68 -0.45 -7.74
N LEU A 178 -5.50 0.36 -8.42
CA LEU A 178 -6.74 0.90 -7.84
C LEU A 178 -7.77 -0.20 -7.55
N ALA A 179 -7.85 -1.22 -8.41
CA ALA A 179 -8.69 -2.39 -8.17
C ALA A 179 -8.22 -3.16 -6.93
N PHE A 180 -6.92 -3.42 -6.80
CA PHE A 180 -6.36 -4.08 -5.62
C PHE A 180 -6.69 -3.37 -4.31
N TYR A 181 -6.47 -2.05 -4.25
CA TYR A 181 -6.82 -1.29 -3.05
C TYR A 181 -8.31 -1.33 -2.78
N SER A 182 -9.14 -1.17 -3.81
CA SER A 182 -10.59 -1.27 -3.68
C SER A 182 -11.07 -2.62 -3.15
N GLU A 183 -10.42 -3.72 -3.53
CA GLU A 183 -10.85 -5.07 -3.13
C GLU A 183 -10.44 -5.41 -1.71
N ASN A 184 -9.30 -4.87 -1.25
CA ASN A 184 -8.70 -5.26 0.03
C ASN A 184 -9.01 -4.28 1.17
N LEU A 185 -9.41 -3.04 0.86
CA LEU A 185 -9.87 -2.09 1.87
C LEU A 185 -11.20 -2.54 2.48
N SER A 186 -11.27 -2.51 3.81
CA SER A 186 -12.53 -2.60 4.55
C SER A 186 -13.25 -1.25 4.50
N PHE A 187 -14.51 -1.23 4.08
CA PHE A 187 -15.33 0.00 3.98
C PHE A 187 -16.26 0.21 5.18
N GLY A 188 -16.06 -0.55 6.26
CA GLY A 188 -16.97 -0.58 7.40
C GLY A 188 -18.34 -1.19 7.02
N SER A 189 -19.19 -1.42 8.02
CA SER A 189 -20.58 -1.80 7.75
C SER A 189 -21.33 -0.58 7.26
N VAL A 190 -21.65 -0.51 5.97
CA VAL A 190 -22.66 0.43 5.49
C VAL A 190 -23.99 -0.01 6.09
N ALA A 191 -24.47 0.70 7.11
CA ALA A 191 -25.84 0.54 7.56
C ALA A 191 -26.75 0.77 6.35
N THR A 192 -27.33 -0.31 5.83
CA THR A 192 -28.31 -0.22 4.76
C THR A 192 -29.44 0.64 5.30
N ILE A 193 -29.61 1.86 4.78
CA ILE A 193 -30.80 2.65 5.06
C ILE A 193 -31.93 1.86 4.39
N GLY A 194 -32.59 1.02 5.17
CA GLY A 194 -33.69 0.17 4.74
C GLY A 194 -34.75 1.02 4.09
N GLY A 195 -34.87 0.88 2.77
CA GLY A 195 -35.95 1.44 1.98
C GLY A 195 -37.29 1.02 2.57
N THR A 196 -38.12 2.03 2.77
CA THR A 196 -39.46 2.04 3.35
C THR A 196 -40.37 0.91 2.88
N GLY A 197 -41.17 0.42 3.84
CA GLY A 197 -42.08 -0.72 3.76
C GLY A 197 -42.96 -0.82 2.51
N GLN A 198 -43.10 -2.06 2.04
CA GLN A 198 -44.27 -2.47 1.26
C GLN A 198 -45.51 -2.41 2.16
N THR A 199 -46.38 -1.43 1.93
CA THR A 199 -47.78 -1.50 2.38
C THR A 199 -48.52 -2.41 1.42
N THR A 200 -48.78 -3.65 1.83
CA THR A 200 -49.72 -4.54 1.15
C THR A 200 -51.13 -3.98 1.34
N VAL A 201 -51.73 -3.42 0.29
CA VAL A 201 -53.17 -3.17 0.25
C VAL A 201 -53.84 -4.50 -0.10
N GLN A 202 -54.42 -5.17 0.91
CA GLN A 202 -55.39 -6.22 0.67
C GLN A 202 -56.70 -5.59 0.19
N SER A 203 -57.14 -6.01 -1.00
CA SER A 203 -58.49 -5.77 -1.50
C SER A 203 -59.45 -6.76 -0.82
N GLU A 204 -60.38 -6.27 -0.01
CA GLU A 204 -61.59 -7.01 0.33
C GLU A 204 -62.76 -6.45 -0.48
N SER A 205 -63.28 -7.32 -1.32
CA SER A 205 -64.56 -7.22 -2.00
C SER A 205 -65.71 -7.43 -1.01
N ARG A 206 -66.64 -6.48 -0.92
CA ARG A 206 -68.09 -6.71 -0.83
C ARG A 206 -68.87 -5.44 -1.14
#